data_AF-A0A3L6PS50-F1
#
_entry.id   AF-A0A3L6PS50-F1
#
_cell.length_a   1.000
_cell.length_b   1.000
_cell.length_c   1.000
_cell.angle_alpha   90.00
_cell.angle_beta   90.00
_cell.angle_gamma   90.00
#
_symmetry.space_group_name_H-M   'P 1'
#
loop_
_entity.id
_entity.type
_entity.pdbx_description
1 polymer ?
#
loop_
_entity_poly.entity_id
_entity_poly.type
_entity_poly.pdbx_seq_one_letter_code
_entity_poly.pdbx_strand_id
1 'polypeptide(L)'
;MPWIEKIANKLPGWKAGLMNRAGRVTMVRFVLSAIPIYLLIAINVPKWFIKAIDKIRKGFLWKGKEQANGGCCLVAWEKVMRPLDRGGLGITNLEVMAWALQARWQWHKKTRVDRPWTDLELPSHPNSLALFAIAVSTELGNGNNTLFWTDKWLHGCSVENLAPAVFASVPPRIRKRQTVAEALDNNKWVSVIHRGLSWIGIREFLQLWDCVQGFELNELED
;
A
#
# COMPACT_ATOMS: atom_id res chain seq x y z
N MET A 1 -18.27 -6.53 20.93
CA MET A 1 -17.46 -7.12 19.83
C MET A 1 -16.12 -7.51 20.43
N PRO A 2 -15.80 -8.81 20.53
CA PRO A 2 -14.75 -9.33 21.41
C PRO A 2 -13.38 -8.67 21.23
N TRP A 3 -13.08 -8.20 20.01
CA TRP A 3 -11.82 -7.55 19.68
C TRP A 3 -11.69 -6.13 20.22
N ILE A 4 -12.76 -5.35 20.21
CA ILE A 4 -12.77 -4.00 20.77
C ILE A 4 -12.70 -4.08 22.29
N GLU A 5 -13.41 -5.04 22.89
CA GLU A 5 -13.33 -5.35 24.31
C GLU A 5 -11.93 -5.81 24.72
N LYS A 6 -11.24 -6.62 23.90
CA LYS A 6 -9.82 -6.95 24.14
C LYS A 6 -8.93 -5.71 24.18
N ILE A 7 -9.16 -4.72 23.31
CA ILE A 7 -8.39 -3.47 23.30
C ILE A 7 -8.70 -2.64 24.56
N ALA A 8 -9.97 -2.52 24.91
CA ALA A 8 -10.42 -1.85 26.13
C ALA A 8 -9.84 -2.51 27.40
N ASN A 9 -9.92 -3.84 27.49
CA ASN A 9 -9.47 -4.62 28.64
C ASN A 9 -7.95 -4.63 28.82
N LYS A 10 -7.16 -4.25 27.80
CA LYS A 10 -5.71 -4.04 27.94
C LYS A 10 -5.35 -2.72 28.64
N LEU A 11 -6.35 -1.90 28.99
CA LEU A 11 -6.19 -0.64 29.71
C LEU A 11 -6.91 -0.72 31.07
N PRO A 12 -6.30 -1.31 32.10
CA PRO A 12 -6.84 -1.18 33.44
C PRO A 12 -6.94 0.30 33.79
N GLY A 13 -8.13 0.77 34.19
CA GLY A 13 -8.37 2.19 34.49
C GLY A 13 -7.39 2.78 35.52
N TRP A 14 -6.87 1.95 36.44
CA TRP A 14 -5.88 2.36 37.43
C TRP A 14 -4.51 2.71 36.83
N LYS A 15 -4.08 2.03 35.76
CA LYS A 15 -2.79 2.28 35.10
C LYS A 15 -2.77 3.65 34.44
N ALA A 16 -3.92 4.12 33.96
CA ALA A 16 -4.03 5.45 33.36
C ALA A 16 -3.97 6.58 34.40
N GLY A 17 -4.54 6.36 35.59
CA GLY A 17 -4.53 7.33 36.69
C GLY A 17 -3.13 7.64 37.24
N LEU A 18 -2.22 6.67 37.17
CA LEU A 18 -0.83 6.80 37.64
C LEU A 18 0.13 7.39 36.61
N MET A 19 -0.32 7.63 35.37
CA MET A 19 0.55 8.07 34.28
C MET A 19 0.34 9.55 33.94
N ASN A 20 1.46 10.27 33.81
CA ASN A 20 1.46 11.60 33.21
C ASN A 20 1.09 11.55 31.72
N ARG A 21 0.85 12.71 31.11
CA ARG A 21 0.39 12.80 29.72
C ARG A 21 1.40 12.21 28.73
N ALA A 22 2.70 12.41 28.94
CA ALA A 22 3.75 11.85 28.10
C ALA A 22 3.74 10.32 28.12
N GLY A 23 3.63 9.70 29.30
CA GLY A 23 3.51 8.25 29.45
C GLY A 23 2.26 7.71 28.73
N ARG A 24 1.14 8.41 28.80
CA ARG A 24 -0.08 8.03 28.09
C ARG A 24 0.10 8.09 26.56
N VAL A 25 0.76 9.13 26.03
CA VAL A 25 1.13 9.21 24.61
C VAL A 25 1.94 7.98 24.20
N THR A 26 2.97 7.64 24.98
CA THR A 26 3.83 6.48 24.71
C THR A 26 3.02 5.17 24.67
N MET A 27 2.12 4.94 25.63
CA MET A 27 1.27 3.74 25.61
C MET A 27 0.30 3.71 24.43
N VAL A 28 -0.29 4.84 24.06
CA VAL A 28 -1.16 4.89 22.88
C VAL A 28 -0.35 4.57 21.62
N ARG A 29 0.84 5.16 21.49
CA ARG A 29 1.71 5.03 20.33
C ARG A 29 2.26 3.62 20.13
N PHE A 30 2.68 2.95 21.20
CA PHE A 30 3.37 1.66 21.07
C PHE A 30 2.52 0.45 21.44
N VAL A 31 1.59 0.59 22.40
CA VAL A 31 0.77 -0.54 22.88
C VAL A 31 -0.57 -0.56 22.18
N LEU A 32 -1.37 0.49 22.32
CA LEU A 32 -2.72 0.52 21.73
C LEU A 32 -2.71 0.56 20.20
N SER A 33 -1.64 1.09 19.62
CA SER A 33 -1.42 1.06 18.18
C SER A 33 -1.02 -0.31 17.65
N ALA A 34 -0.38 -1.14 18.48
CA ALA A 34 0.05 -2.48 18.08
C ALA A 34 -1.07 -3.53 18.11
N ILE A 35 -2.02 -3.43 19.05
CA ILE A 35 -3.08 -4.44 19.21
C ILE A 35 -3.86 -4.75 17.92
N PRO A 36 -4.34 -3.77 17.14
CA PRO A 36 -5.11 -4.08 15.93
C PRO A 36 -4.25 -4.50 14.73
N ILE A 37 -2.91 -4.46 14.79
CA ILE A 37 -2.04 -4.68 13.62
C ILE A 37 -2.38 -5.98 12.88
N TYR A 38 -2.55 -7.09 13.60
CA TYR A 38 -2.87 -8.38 12.97
C TYR A 38 -4.19 -8.34 12.17
N LEU A 39 -5.21 -7.65 12.69
CA LEU A 39 -6.48 -7.48 11.98
C LEU A 39 -6.33 -6.54 10.78
N LEU A 40 -5.58 -5.45 10.92
CA LEU A 40 -5.35 -4.49 9.83
C LEU A 40 -4.56 -5.12 8.66
N ILE A 41 -3.66 -6.05 8.95
CA ILE A 41 -2.96 -6.84 7.93
C ILE A 41 -3.93 -7.80 7.22
N ALA A 42 -4.81 -8.45 7.98
CA ALA A 42 -5.58 -9.60 7.49
C ALA A 42 -6.89 -9.22 6.77
N ILE A 43 -7.52 -8.08 7.10
CA ILE A 43 -8.83 -7.69 6.54
C ILE A 43 -8.93 -6.19 6.24
N ASN A 44 -9.81 -5.84 5.30
CA ASN A 44 -10.25 -4.47 5.09
C ASN A 44 -11.22 -4.07 6.21
N VAL A 45 -10.68 -3.50 7.28
CA VAL A 45 -11.49 -3.09 8.43
C VAL A 45 -12.47 -1.97 8.05
N PRO A 46 -13.73 -2.03 8.54
CA PRO A 46 -14.69 -0.98 8.28
C PRO A 46 -14.33 0.29 9.07
N LYS A 47 -14.69 1.47 8.53
CA LYS A 47 -14.37 2.77 9.16
C LYS A 47 -14.88 2.91 10.60
N TRP A 48 -16.01 2.29 10.92
CA TRP A 48 -16.55 2.32 12.28
C TRP A 48 -15.64 1.62 13.29
N PHE A 49 -14.92 0.57 12.88
CA PHE A 49 -13.99 -0.17 13.74
C PHE A 49 -12.80 0.71 14.12
N ILE A 50 -12.22 1.41 13.14
CA ILE A 50 -11.16 2.40 13.37
C ILE A 50 -11.64 3.49 14.33
N LYS A 51 -12.84 4.04 14.09
CA LYS A 51 -13.44 5.06 14.97
C LYS A 51 -13.63 4.56 16.40
N ALA A 52 -14.02 3.29 16.58
CA ALA A 52 -14.18 2.69 17.91
C ALA A 52 -12.84 2.60 18.65
N ILE A 53 -11.77 2.15 17.98
CA ILE A 53 -10.43 2.10 18.57
C ILE A 53 -9.91 3.51 18.88
N ASP A 54 -10.09 4.45 17.96
CA ASP A 54 -9.69 5.83 18.16
C ASP A 54 -10.43 6.49 19.33
N LYS A 55 -11.69 6.11 19.58
CA LYS A 55 -12.43 6.56 20.77
C LYS A 55 -11.74 6.10 22.06
N ILE A 56 -11.29 4.86 22.12
CA ILE A 56 -10.55 4.30 23.27
C ILE A 56 -9.21 5.01 23.43
N ARG A 57 -8.46 5.20 22.34
CA ARG A 57 -7.15 5.90 22.36
C ARG A 57 -7.28 7.34 22.83
N LYS A 58 -8.30 8.07 22.35
CA LYS A 58 -8.63 9.43 22.79
C LYS A 58 -9.00 9.48 24.27
N GLY A 59 -9.85 8.56 24.70
CA GLY A 59 -10.23 8.38 26.11
C GLY A 59 -9.00 8.25 27.01
N PHE A 60 -8.14 7.30 26.66
CA PHE A 60 -6.97 6.97 27.43
C PHE A 60 -5.96 8.13 27.46
N LEU A 61 -5.67 8.74 26.31
CA LEU A 61 -4.72 9.84 26.20
C LEU A 61 -5.11 11.04 27.08
N TRP A 62 -6.35 11.51 26.93
CA TRP A 62 -6.75 12.79 27.50
C TRP A 62 -7.27 12.69 28.93
N LYS A 63 -8.05 11.66 29.24
CA LYS A 63 -8.73 11.50 30.54
C LYS A 63 -8.26 10.30 31.34
N GLY A 64 -7.48 9.40 30.73
CA GLY A 64 -7.10 8.15 31.38
C GLY A 64 -8.31 7.25 31.66
N LYS A 65 -9.33 7.31 30.79
CA LYS A 65 -10.54 6.49 30.88
C LYS A 65 -10.76 5.78 29.56
N GLU A 66 -11.53 4.70 29.56
CA GLU A 66 -11.83 3.94 28.34
C GLU A 66 -12.63 4.75 27.30
N GLN A 67 -13.44 5.72 27.75
CA GLN A 67 -14.21 6.59 26.87
C GLN A 67 -13.92 8.07 27.15
N ALA A 68 -13.78 8.86 26.08
CA ALA A 68 -13.81 10.33 26.11
C ALA A 68 -15.08 10.86 25.44
N ASN A 69 -15.71 11.86 26.07
CA ASN A 69 -16.72 12.71 25.43
C ASN A 69 -16.05 13.85 24.68
N GLY A 70 -16.73 14.48 23.71
CA GLY A 70 -16.17 15.49 22.81
C GLY A 70 -15.41 16.63 23.51
N GLY A 71 -15.89 17.11 24.65
CA GLY A 71 -15.23 18.15 25.45
C GLY A 71 -13.97 17.72 26.22
N CYS A 72 -13.52 16.46 26.06
CA CYS A 72 -12.35 15.93 26.76
C CYS A 72 -11.04 16.05 25.97
N CYS A 73 -11.11 16.27 24.65
CA CYS A 73 -9.93 16.32 23.78
C CYS A 73 -9.46 17.77 23.61
N LEU A 74 -8.22 18.06 23.98
CA LEU A 74 -7.66 19.42 23.85
C LEU A 74 -7.24 19.75 22.41
N VAL A 75 -7.00 18.72 21.59
CA VAL A 75 -6.51 18.86 20.22
C VAL A 75 -7.29 17.90 19.32
N ALA A 76 -7.60 18.37 18.11
CA ALA A 76 -8.22 17.55 17.06
C ALA A 76 -7.39 16.29 16.79
N TRP A 77 -8.05 15.14 16.65
CA TRP A 77 -7.37 13.84 16.57
C TRP A 77 -6.49 13.73 15.32
N GLU A 78 -6.92 14.33 14.21
CA GLU A 78 -6.17 14.39 12.96
C GLU A 78 -4.84 15.14 13.11
N LYS A 79 -4.76 16.13 14.02
CA LYS A 79 -3.50 16.81 14.35
C LYS A 79 -2.64 15.96 15.27
N VAL A 80 -3.25 15.30 16.25
CA VAL A 80 -2.57 14.39 17.19
C VAL A 80 -1.87 13.24 16.46
N MET A 81 -2.49 12.69 15.42
CA MET A 81 -1.96 11.57 14.64
C MET A 81 -0.84 11.94 13.65
N ARG A 82 -0.43 13.22 13.57
CA ARG A 82 0.67 13.61 12.69
C ARG A 82 2.02 13.10 13.24
N PRO A 83 3.03 12.90 12.37
CA PRO A 83 4.41 12.70 12.80
C PRO A 83 4.88 13.83 13.73
N LEU A 84 5.86 13.52 14.58
CA LEU A 84 6.48 14.51 15.49
C LEU A 84 7.02 15.71 14.71
N ASP A 85 7.68 15.45 13.57
CA ASP A 85 8.25 16.48 12.69
C ASP A 85 7.20 17.39 12.04
N ARG A 86 5.93 16.98 12.06
CA ARG A 86 4.77 17.77 11.56
C ARG A 86 3.90 18.32 12.70
N GLY A 87 4.44 18.39 13.92
CA GLY A 87 3.78 18.96 15.10
C GLY A 87 2.67 18.09 15.70
N GLY A 88 2.66 16.78 15.40
CA GLY A 88 1.76 15.82 16.05
C GLY A 88 2.40 15.11 17.25
N LEU A 89 1.71 14.11 17.79
CA LEU A 89 2.20 13.28 18.91
C LEU A 89 2.83 11.96 18.44
N GLY A 90 2.97 11.75 17.13
CA GLY A 90 3.53 10.51 16.56
C GLY A 90 2.64 9.28 16.73
N ILE A 91 1.36 9.45 17.08
CA ILE A 91 0.37 8.37 17.14
C ILE A 91 -0.03 8.01 15.71
N THR A 92 0.03 6.74 15.34
CA THR A 92 -0.25 6.33 13.97
C THR A 92 -1.75 6.42 13.63
N ASN A 93 -2.05 6.97 12.45
CA ASN A 93 -3.37 6.83 11.85
C ASN A 93 -3.56 5.37 11.42
N LEU A 94 -4.58 4.71 12.01
CA LEU A 94 -4.84 3.30 11.76
C LEU A 94 -5.22 2.97 10.33
N GLU A 95 -5.91 3.88 9.64
CA GLU A 95 -6.34 3.68 8.26
C GLU A 95 -5.13 3.67 7.33
N VAL A 96 -4.25 4.67 7.47
CA VAL A 96 -2.99 4.74 6.73
C VAL A 96 -2.06 3.58 7.08
N MET A 97 -2.00 3.21 8.36
CA MET A 97 -1.21 2.06 8.82
C MET A 97 -1.74 0.76 8.21
N ALA A 98 -3.05 0.59 8.09
CA ALA A 98 -3.64 -0.57 7.41
C ALA A 98 -3.21 -0.65 5.95
N TRP A 99 -3.29 0.45 5.19
CA TRP A 99 -2.87 0.48 3.79
C TRP A 99 -1.39 0.13 3.62
N ALA A 100 -0.53 0.66 4.50
CA ALA A 100 0.91 0.37 4.49
C ALA A 100 1.18 -1.11 4.83
N LEU A 101 0.52 -1.65 5.84
CA LEU A 101 0.66 -3.05 6.24
C LEU A 101 0.18 -4.02 5.16
N GLN A 102 -0.91 -3.70 4.47
CA GLN A 102 -1.47 -4.49 3.38
C GLN A 102 -0.57 -4.50 2.13
N ALA A 103 0.31 -3.50 1.95
CA ALA A 103 1.26 -3.47 0.83
C ALA A 103 2.22 -4.68 0.86
N ARG A 104 2.45 -5.28 2.04
CA ARG A 104 3.20 -6.53 2.22
C ARG A 104 2.64 -7.67 1.36
N TRP A 105 1.32 -7.74 1.21
CA TRP A 105 0.69 -8.80 0.42
C TRP A 105 0.97 -8.64 -1.06
N GLN A 106 1.03 -7.40 -1.56
CA GLN A 106 1.42 -7.11 -2.93
C GLN A 106 2.88 -7.51 -3.18
N TRP A 107 3.76 -7.24 -2.23
CA TRP A 107 5.15 -7.68 -2.28
C TRP A 107 5.28 -9.20 -2.35
N HIS A 108 4.55 -9.93 -1.49
CA HIS A 108 4.58 -11.40 -1.51
C HIS A 108 4.02 -11.97 -2.79
N LYS A 109 2.93 -11.40 -3.33
CA LYS A 109 2.39 -11.82 -4.63
C LYS A 109 3.41 -11.68 -5.74
N LYS A 110 4.24 -10.63 -5.69
CA LYS A 110 5.29 -10.36 -6.67
C LYS A 110 6.58 -11.14 -6.44
N THR A 111 6.95 -11.51 -5.22
CA THR A 111 8.26 -12.15 -4.96
C THR A 111 8.19 -13.63 -4.62
N ARG A 112 7.00 -14.17 -4.34
CA ARG A 112 6.82 -15.51 -3.79
C ARG A 112 5.63 -16.22 -4.41
N VAL A 113 5.75 -16.49 -5.71
CA VAL A 113 4.70 -17.12 -6.52
C VAL A 113 4.49 -18.59 -6.10
N ASP A 114 5.50 -19.22 -5.50
CA ASP A 114 5.56 -20.62 -5.08
C ASP A 114 4.77 -20.96 -3.79
N ARG A 115 4.20 -19.96 -3.12
CA ARG A 115 3.64 -20.15 -1.78
C ARG A 115 2.18 -20.62 -1.82
N PRO A 116 1.73 -21.41 -0.82
CA PRO A 116 0.34 -21.90 -0.78
C PRO A 116 -0.74 -20.81 -0.68
N TRP A 117 -0.36 -19.59 -0.33
CA TRP A 117 -1.27 -18.45 -0.14
C TRP A 117 -1.31 -17.50 -1.34
N THR A 118 -0.68 -17.85 -2.47
CA THR A 118 -0.71 -17.01 -3.69
C THR A 118 -2.12 -16.85 -4.24
N ASP A 119 -2.96 -17.88 -4.10
CA ASP A 119 -4.36 -17.89 -4.55
C ASP A 119 -5.34 -17.31 -3.53
N LEU A 120 -4.86 -16.89 -2.35
CA LEU A 120 -5.72 -16.30 -1.35
C LEU A 120 -6.14 -14.89 -1.80
N GLU A 121 -7.46 -14.64 -1.86
CA GLU A 121 -7.99 -13.30 -2.08
C GLU A 121 -7.69 -12.40 -0.88
N LEU A 122 -6.56 -11.70 -0.94
CA LEU A 122 -6.11 -10.82 0.12
C LEU A 122 -6.75 -9.44 -0.01
N PRO A 123 -7.10 -8.80 1.12
CA PRO A 123 -7.66 -7.45 1.12
C PRO A 123 -6.68 -6.46 0.49
N SER A 124 -7.05 -5.89 -0.66
CA SER A 124 -6.26 -4.86 -1.33
C SER A 124 -7.07 -3.57 -1.40
N HIS A 125 -6.80 -2.66 -0.47
CA HIS A 125 -7.36 -1.32 -0.55
C HIS A 125 -6.73 -0.57 -1.74
N PRO A 126 -7.49 0.22 -2.53
CA PRO A 126 -6.94 0.96 -3.68
C PRO A 126 -5.71 1.81 -3.35
N ASN A 127 -5.69 2.47 -2.19
CA ASN A 127 -4.54 3.25 -1.73
C ASN A 127 -3.31 2.40 -1.41
N SER A 128 -3.49 1.15 -0.99
CA SER A 128 -2.37 0.22 -0.75
C SER A 128 -1.75 -0.23 -2.09
N LEU A 129 -2.59 -0.50 -3.09
CA LEU A 129 -2.13 -0.78 -4.46
C LEU A 129 -1.37 0.40 -5.08
N ALA A 130 -1.93 1.60 -4.95
CA ALA A 130 -1.27 2.82 -5.45
C ALA A 130 0.06 3.07 -4.73
N LEU A 131 0.10 2.91 -3.39
CA LEU A 131 1.34 3.04 -2.62
C LEU A 131 2.40 2.04 -3.10
N PHE A 132 2.02 0.77 -3.30
CA PHE A 132 2.91 -0.27 -3.78
C PHE A 132 3.44 0.04 -5.18
N ALA A 133 2.55 0.39 -6.12
CA ALA A 133 2.93 0.74 -7.49
C ALA A 133 3.88 1.95 -7.57
N ILE A 134 3.76 2.91 -6.65
CA ILE A 134 4.66 4.06 -6.58
C ILE A 134 6.00 3.67 -5.96
N ALA A 135 6.01 2.87 -4.90
CA ALA A 135 7.18 2.59 -4.09
C ALA A 135 8.11 1.49 -4.64
N VAL A 136 7.60 0.62 -5.52
CA VAL A 136 8.34 -0.56 -6.00
C VAL A 136 8.75 -0.40 -7.46
N SER A 137 10.04 -0.59 -7.73
CA SER A 137 10.59 -0.87 -9.06
C SER A 137 11.02 -2.33 -9.14
N THR A 138 11.05 -2.89 -10.34
CA THR A 138 11.62 -4.22 -10.58
C THR A 138 12.96 -4.09 -11.27
N GLU A 139 13.92 -4.90 -10.88
CA GLU A 139 15.15 -5.14 -11.66
C GLU A 139 14.88 -6.35 -12.54
N LEU A 140 15.04 -6.20 -13.85
CA LEU A 140 14.59 -7.24 -14.78
C LEU A 140 15.56 -8.44 -14.77
N GLY A 141 15.04 -9.62 -14.45
CA GLY A 141 15.70 -10.91 -14.60
C GLY A 141 15.12 -11.66 -15.80
N ASN A 142 14.32 -12.68 -15.53
CA ASN A 142 13.67 -13.53 -16.54
C ASN A 142 12.38 -12.91 -17.11
N GLY A 143 11.85 -11.85 -16.51
CA GLY A 143 10.68 -11.10 -16.98
C GLY A 143 9.33 -11.82 -16.86
N ASN A 144 9.27 -13.00 -16.23
CA ASN A 144 8.04 -13.81 -16.15
C ASN A 144 7.05 -13.28 -15.10
N ASN A 145 7.52 -12.49 -14.14
CA ASN A 145 6.73 -12.04 -13.00
C ASN A 145 6.55 -10.50 -12.97
N THR A 146 6.98 -9.85 -14.04
CA THR A 146 6.90 -8.41 -14.23
C THR A 146 5.93 -8.12 -15.37
N LEU A 147 4.94 -7.26 -15.12
CA LEU A 147 4.01 -6.84 -16.16
C LEU A 147 4.64 -5.77 -17.06
N PHE A 148 4.62 -6.00 -18.38
CA PHE A 148 5.28 -5.11 -19.34
C PHE A 148 4.73 -3.68 -19.29
N TRP A 149 3.41 -3.53 -19.18
CA TRP A 149 2.76 -2.22 -19.33
C TRP A 149 2.69 -1.40 -18.05
N THR A 150 2.45 -2.04 -16.91
CA THR A 150 2.09 -1.35 -15.65
C THR A 150 3.21 -1.32 -14.62
N ASP A 151 4.12 -2.30 -14.63
CA ASP A 151 5.19 -2.37 -13.63
C ASP A 151 6.33 -1.42 -13.97
N LYS A 152 7.06 -0.99 -12.95
CA LYS A 152 8.21 -0.08 -13.07
C LYS A 152 9.50 -0.85 -13.29
N TRP A 153 9.71 -1.34 -14.51
CA TRP A 153 10.90 -2.12 -14.87
C TRP A 153 11.79 -1.41 -15.89
N LEU A 154 11.29 -0.36 -16.54
CA LEU A 154 12.01 0.38 -17.57
C LEU A 154 12.63 1.65 -16.97
N HIS A 155 13.89 1.56 -16.52
CA HIS A 155 14.62 2.66 -15.85
C HIS A 155 13.85 3.27 -14.65
N GLY A 156 13.14 2.43 -13.88
CA GLY A 156 12.31 2.87 -12.75
C GLY A 156 10.95 3.48 -13.13
N CYS A 157 10.61 3.49 -14.42
CA CYS A 157 9.31 3.89 -14.95
C CYS A 157 8.52 2.69 -15.48
N SER A 158 7.20 2.85 -15.52
CA SER A 158 6.30 1.93 -16.23
C SER A 158 6.06 2.45 -17.65
N VAL A 159 5.73 1.55 -18.57
CA VAL A 159 5.40 1.94 -19.95
C VAL A 159 4.16 2.84 -20.00
N GLU A 160 3.19 2.63 -19.10
CA GLU A 160 2.05 3.54 -18.92
C GLU A 160 2.46 5.00 -18.69
N ASN A 161 3.52 5.23 -17.90
CA ASN A 161 4.02 6.58 -17.61
C ASN A 161 4.93 7.11 -18.72
N LEU A 162 5.70 6.25 -19.37
CA LEU A 162 6.64 6.64 -20.43
C LEU A 162 5.92 6.93 -21.76
N ALA A 163 4.93 6.13 -22.11
CA ALA A 163 4.25 6.13 -23.39
C ALA A 163 2.71 5.98 -23.22
N PRO A 164 2.03 6.99 -22.63
CA PRO A 164 0.61 6.91 -22.29
C PRO A 164 -0.31 6.76 -23.51
N ALA A 165 0.02 7.36 -24.66
CA ALA A 165 -0.75 7.21 -25.89
C ALA A 165 -0.59 5.81 -26.49
N VAL A 166 0.61 5.23 -26.42
CA VAL A 166 0.85 3.81 -26.79
C VAL A 166 0.09 2.89 -25.84
N PHE A 167 0.20 3.09 -24.53
CA PHE A 167 -0.55 2.33 -23.53
C PHE A 167 -2.06 2.39 -23.80
N ALA A 168 -2.60 3.58 -24.10
CA ALA A 168 -4.02 3.77 -24.41
C ALA A 168 -4.50 3.01 -25.67
N SER A 169 -3.60 2.70 -26.60
CA SER A 169 -3.90 1.97 -27.83
C SER A 169 -4.01 0.44 -27.65
N VAL A 170 -3.50 -0.11 -26.55
CA VAL A 170 -3.49 -1.55 -26.25
C VAL A 170 -4.78 -1.97 -25.53
N PRO A 171 -5.36 -3.16 -25.75
CA PRO A 171 -6.52 -3.62 -24.99
C PRO A 171 -6.27 -3.73 -23.47
N PRO A 172 -7.22 -3.32 -22.59
CA PRO A 172 -7.04 -3.40 -21.13
C PRO A 172 -6.76 -4.81 -20.59
N ARG A 173 -7.23 -5.86 -21.29
CA ARG A 173 -6.95 -7.26 -20.93
C ARG A 173 -5.47 -7.61 -21.08
N ILE A 174 -4.82 -7.07 -22.13
CA ILE A 174 -3.41 -7.32 -22.42
C ILE A 174 -2.53 -6.51 -21.45
N ARG A 175 -2.88 -5.23 -21.21
CA ARG A 175 -2.15 -4.35 -20.27
C ARG A 175 -1.96 -4.95 -18.87
N LYS A 176 -2.93 -5.76 -18.41
CA LYS A 176 -2.95 -6.35 -17.06
C LYS A 176 -2.35 -7.76 -16.98
N ARG A 177 -1.97 -8.37 -18.09
CA ARG A 177 -1.56 -9.79 -18.15
C ARG A 177 -0.23 -10.03 -18.82
N GLN A 178 0.08 -9.27 -19.87
CA GLN A 178 1.29 -9.48 -20.65
C GLN A 178 2.53 -9.21 -19.79
N THR A 179 3.37 -10.23 -19.65
CA THR A 179 4.64 -10.15 -18.92
C THR A 179 5.73 -9.55 -19.79
N VAL A 180 6.83 -9.12 -19.20
CA VAL A 180 7.99 -8.63 -19.96
C VAL A 180 8.57 -9.75 -20.84
N ALA A 181 8.67 -10.98 -20.31
CA ALA A 181 9.12 -12.14 -21.08
C ALA A 181 8.27 -12.37 -22.34
N GLU A 182 6.95 -12.38 -22.20
CA GLU A 182 6.02 -12.56 -23.33
C GLU A 182 6.06 -11.39 -24.32
N ALA A 183 6.27 -10.17 -23.83
CA ALA A 183 6.31 -8.97 -24.63
C ALA A 183 7.56 -8.90 -25.51
N LEU A 184 8.73 -9.19 -24.93
CA LEU A 184 10.03 -9.11 -25.60
C LEU A 184 10.26 -10.28 -26.56
N ASP A 185 9.66 -11.45 -26.29
CA ASP A 185 9.70 -12.58 -27.22
C ASP A 185 9.16 -12.17 -28.60
N ASN A 186 10.07 -12.12 -29.59
CA ASN A 186 9.80 -11.72 -30.97
C ASN A 186 9.07 -10.36 -31.09
N ASN A 187 9.31 -9.43 -30.16
CA ASN A 187 8.66 -8.11 -30.12
C ASN A 187 7.12 -8.17 -30.16
N LYS A 188 6.52 -9.20 -29.54
CA LYS A 188 5.06 -9.39 -29.48
C LYS A 188 4.30 -8.18 -28.95
N TRP A 189 4.90 -7.37 -28.09
CA TRP A 189 4.31 -6.13 -27.57
C TRP A 189 3.93 -5.11 -28.67
N VAL A 190 4.56 -5.15 -29.84
CA VAL A 190 4.19 -4.28 -30.97
C VAL A 190 2.89 -4.75 -31.61
N SER A 191 2.68 -6.06 -31.70
CA SER A 191 1.51 -6.64 -32.39
C SER A 191 0.18 -6.39 -31.67
N VAL A 192 0.23 -6.07 -30.37
CA VAL A 192 -0.96 -5.80 -29.55
C VAL A 192 -1.45 -4.35 -29.63
N ILE A 193 -0.75 -3.49 -30.36
CA ILE A 193 -1.14 -2.09 -30.63
C ILE A 193 -2.17 -2.09 -31.76
N HIS A 194 -3.46 -2.00 -31.39
CA HIS A 194 -4.56 -2.15 -32.36
C HIS A 194 -5.12 -0.84 -32.92
N ARG A 195 -4.82 0.30 -32.30
CA ARG A 195 -5.32 1.61 -32.76
C ARG A 195 -4.22 2.34 -33.51
N GLY A 196 -4.59 3.04 -34.59
CA GLY A 196 -3.71 4.00 -35.25
C GLY A 196 -3.19 5.01 -34.23
N LEU A 197 -1.87 5.09 -34.12
CA LEU A 197 -1.21 6.02 -33.21
C LEU A 197 -1.29 7.43 -33.80
N SER A 198 -1.59 8.42 -32.96
CA SER A 198 -1.38 9.82 -33.32
C SER A 198 0.11 10.10 -33.50
N TRP A 199 0.48 11.27 -34.04
CA TRP A 199 1.89 11.70 -34.08
C TRP A 199 2.60 11.59 -32.71
N ILE A 200 1.90 11.96 -31.64
CA ILE A 200 2.39 11.83 -30.26
C ILE A 200 2.63 10.36 -29.92
N GLY A 201 1.68 9.48 -30.25
CA GLY A 201 1.82 8.03 -30.05
C GLY A 201 2.94 7.41 -30.87
N ILE A 202 3.21 7.89 -32.09
CA ILE A 202 4.34 7.42 -32.92
C ILE A 202 5.66 7.83 -32.27
N ARG A 203 5.78 9.07 -31.78
CA ARG A 203 6.98 9.52 -31.05
C ARG A 203 7.22 8.70 -29.79
N GLU A 204 6.18 8.49 -28.99
CA GLU A 204 6.24 7.65 -27.80
C GLU A 204 6.62 6.20 -28.13
N PHE A 205 6.09 5.65 -29.23
CA PHE A 205 6.43 4.32 -29.71
C PHE A 205 7.91 4.19 -30.06
N LEU A 206 8.47 5.15 -30.81
CA LEU A 206 9.89 5.14 -31.16
C LEU A 206 10.78 5.25 -29.92
N GLN A 207 10.43 6.12 -28.98
CA GLN A 207 11.16 6.23 -27.72
C GLN A 207 11.10 4.94 -26.91
N LEU A 208 9.92 4.32 -26.81
CA LEU A 208 9.74 3.04 -26.14
C LEU A 208 10.54 1.93 -26.82
N TRP A 209 10.53 1.89 -28.16
CA TRP A 209 11.29 0.94 -28.95
C TRP A 209 12.79 1.03 -28.64
N ASP A 210 13.37 2.23 -28.68
CA ASP A 210 14.78 2.46 -28.38
C ASP A 210 15.14 2.04 -26.94
N CYS A 211 14.27 2.34 -25.97
CA CYS A 211 14.47 1.94 -24.57
C CYS A 211 14.40 0.42 -24.38
N VAL A 212 13.56 -0.27 -25.13
CA VAL A 212 13.31 -1.72 -24.97
C VAL A 212 14.36 -2.57 -25.68
N GLN A 213 14.93 -2.10 -26.80
CA GLN A 213 15.90 -2.86 -27.59
C GLN A 213 17.19 -3.24 -26.85
N GLY A 214 17.53 -2.56 -25.76
CA GLY A 214 18.75 -2.82 -24.98
C GLY A 214 18.61 -3.87 -23.88
N PHE A 215 17.44 -4.48 -23.69
CA PHE A 215 17.22 -5.45 -22.61
C PHE A 215 17.45 -6.89 -23.07
N GLU A 216 18.38 -7.57 -22.42
CA GLU A 216 18.54 -9.02 -22.48
C GLU A 216 17.99 -9.63 -21.19
N LEU A 217 17.12 -10.63 -21.32
CA LEU A 217 16.58 -11.37 -20.18
C LEU A 217 17.62 -12.38 -19.69
N ASN A 218 17.75 -12.50 -18.37
CA ASN A 218 18.66 -13.44 -17.73
C ASN A 218 17.89 -14.62 -17.09
N GLU A 219 18.62 -15.65 -16.65
CA GLU A 219 18.00 -16.80 -15.94
C GLU A 219 17.61 -16.49 -14.48
N LEU A 220 17.99 -15.32 -13.96
CA LEU A 220 17.67 -14.89 -12.60
C LEU A 220 16.20 -14.48 -12.48
N GLU A 221 15.64 -14.62 -11.28
CA GLU A 221 14.31 -14.08 -10.98
C GLU A 221 14.32 -12.55 -10.86
N ASP A 222 13.18 -11.94 -11.19
CA ASP A 222 12.89 -10.49 -11.13
C ASP A 222 12.83 -9.92 -9.70
#